data_AF-A0A2W4VUX6-F1
#
_entry.id   AF-A0A2W4VUX6-F1
#
_cell.length_a   1.000
_cell.length_b   1.000
_cell.length_c   1.000
_cell.angle_alpha   90.00
_cell.angle_beta   90.00
_cell.angle_gamma   90.00
#
_symmetry.space_group_name_H-M   'P 1'
#
loop_
_entity.id
_entity.type
_entity.pdbx_description
1 polymer ?
#
loop_
_entity_poly.entity_id
_entity_poly.type
_entity_poly.pdbx_seq_one_letter_code
_entity_poly.pdbx_strand_id
1 'polypeptide(L)'
;MEIWEEISRQRVKYIVDSYQLDGYDDEFFYEYLEDLLQAYAPPQIELALVEILIESWRVTPLIRGVAFLERSHELLKAWETKIISPNISPTHFRLITGLDPTPVFGIEVNIQSHKSIFSNASH
;
A
#
# COMPACT_ATOMS: atom_id res chain seq x y z
N MET A 1 -13.44 12.54 -14.73
CA MET A 1 -12.70 11.56 -13.92
C MET A 1 -12.36 10.40 -14.81
N GLU A 2 -11.08 10.14 -15.01
CA GLU A 2 -10.62 9.01 -15.82
C GLU A 2 -10.77 7.72 -15.00
N ILE A 3 -11.14 6.61 -15.64
CA ILE A 3 -11.35 5.31 -14.97
C ILE A 3 -10.11 4.91 -14.14
N TRP A 4 -8.92 5.25 -14.61
CA TRP A 4 -7.66 4.97 -13.91
C TRP A 4 -7.52 5.71 -12.59
N GLU A 5 -8.00 6.96 -12.52
CA GLU A 5 -7.97 7.77 -11.31
C GLU A 5 -8.86 7.14 -10.21
N GLU A 6 -10.05 6.68 -10.61
CA GLU A 6 -10.99 6.01 -9.70
C GLU A 6 -10.43 4.66 -9.23
N ILE A 7 -9.84 3.85 -10.13
CA ILE A 7 -9.19 2.58 -9.77
C ILE A 7 -8.07 2.83 -8.74
N SER A 8 -7.24 3.84 -8.97
CA SER A 8 -6.15 4.18 -8.07
C SER A 8 -6.65 4.64 -6.69
N ARG A 9 -7.72 5.42 -6.63
CA ARG A 9 -8.38 5.80 -5.36
C ARG A 9 -8.95 4.58 -4.63
N GLN A 10 -9.57 3.66 -5.35
CA GLN A 10 -10.12 2.42 -4.78
C GLN A 10 -9.03 1.51 -4.21
N ARG A 11 -7.85 1.46 -4.82
CA ARG A 11 -6.71 0.69 -4.29
C ARG A 11 -6.24 1.21 -2.94
N VAL A 12 -6.16 2.52 -2.77
CA VAL A 12 -5.81 3.15 -1.49
C VAL A 12 -6.86 2.81 -0.42
N LYS A 13 -8.14 2.99 -0.75
CA LYS A 13 -9.25 2.61 0.14
C LYS A 13 -9.21 1.13 0.52
N TYR A 14 -8.96 0.25 -0.45
CA TYR A 14 -8.85 -1.18 -0.19
C TYR A 14 -7.77 -1.52 0.83
N ILE A 15 -6.60 -0.85 0.80
CA ILE A 15 -5.54 -1.04 1.81
C ILE A 15 -6.03 -0.57 3.18
N VAL A 16 -6.66 0.60 3.27
CA VAL A 16 -7.24 1.13 4.52
C VAL A 16 -8.24 0.13 5.10
N ASP A 17 -9.19 -0.34 4.30
CA ASP A 17 -10.27 -1.23 4.73
C ASP A 17 -9.74 -2.60 5.15
N SER A 18 -8.79 -3.17 4.41
CA SER A 18 -8.23 -4.51 4.66
C SER A 18 -7.55 -4.60 6.03
N TYR A 19 -7.03 -3.49 6.52
CA TYR A 19 -6.33 -3.40 7.80
C TYR A 19 -7.08 -2.58 8.84
N GLN A 20 -8.27 -2.03 8.53
CA GLN A 20 -9.07 -1.15 9.39
C GLN A 20 -8.23 0.05 9.91
N LEU A 21 -7.48 0.68 9.01
CA LEU A 21 -6.51 1.73 9.38
C LEU A 21 -7.17 3.02 9.86
N ASP A 22 -8.44 3.22 9.53
CA ASP A 22 -9.32 4.31 9.97
C ASP A 22 -9.58 4.31 11.49
N GLY A 23 -9.52 3.14 12.14
CA GLY A 23 -9.67 3.04 13.58
C GLY A 23 -11.10 3.37 14.04
N TYR A 24 -11.25 4.27 15.02
CA TYR A 24 -12.56 4.65 15.59
C TYR A 24 -13.06 6.03 15.13
N ASP A 25 -12.21 6.80 14.45
CA ASP A 25 -12.50 8.18 14.07
C ASP A 25 -12.42 8.32 12.55
N ASP A 26 -13.42 7.73 11.89
CA ASP A 26 -13.45 7.51 10.45
C ASP A 26 -13.65 8.81 9.66
N GLU A 27 -14.47 9.75 10.14
CA GLU A 27 -14.76 11.01 9.45
C GLU A 27 -13.49 11.85 9.23
N PHE A 28 -12.75 12.19 10.29
CA PHE A 28 -11.50 12.96 10.17
C PHE A 28 -10.40 12.19 9.43
N PHE A 29 -10.40 10.85 9.52
CA PHE A 29 -9.48 10.04 8.75
C PHE A 29 -9.71 10.15 7.25
N TYR A 30 -10.96 10.01 6.80
CA TYR A 30 -11.29 10.06 5.37
C TYR A 30 -11.18 11.47 4.79
N GLU A 31 -11.47 12.51 5.56
CA GLU A 31 -11.19 13.90 5.15
C GLU A 31 -9.70 14.10 4.90
N TYR A 32 -8.85 13.69 5.85
CA TYR A 32 -7.41 13.81 5.68
C TYR A 32 -6.85 12.92 4.57
N LEU A 33 -7.38 11.71 4.40
CA LEU A 33 -6.99 10.84 3.28
C LEU A 33 -7.33 11.48 1.94
N GLU A 34 -8.47 12.18 1.83
CA GLU A 34 -8.84 12.89 0.61
C GLU A 34 -7.87 14.04 0.32
N ASP A 35 -7.45 14.79 1.33
CA ASP A 35 -6.41 15.82 1.17
C ASP A 35 -5.10 15.22 0.64
N LEU A 36 -4.69 14.04 1.16
CA LEU A 36 -3.52 13.34 0.65
C LEU A 36 -3.70 12.88 -0.80
N LEU A 37 -4.88 12.37 -1.17
CA LEU A 37 -5.22 11.96 -2.54
C LEU A 37 -5.25 13.14 -3.52
N GLN A 38 -5.46 14.36 -3.04
CA GLN A 38 -5.34 15.57 -3.85
C GLN A 38 -3.89 16.07 -3.96
N ALA A 39 -3.06 15.83 -2.95
CA ALA A 39 -1.67 16.32 -2.91
C ALA A 39 -0.64 15.35 -3.51
N TYR A 40 -0.88 14.04 -3.45
CA TYR A 40 0.09 13.00 -3.81
C TYR A 40 -0.50 12.02 -4.82
N ALA A 41 0.36 11.42 -5.66
CA ALA A 41 -0.08 10.37 -6.56
C ALA A 41 -0.51 9.12 -5.75
N PRO A 42 -1.65 8.48 -6.06
CA PRO A 42 -2.14 7.34 -5.29
C PRO A 42 -1.12 6.21 -5.09
N PRO A 43 -0.27 5.82 -6.07
CA PRO A 43 0.76 4.81 -5.82
C PRO A 43 1.79 5.19 -4.75
N GLN A 44 2.08 6.49 -4.55
CA GLN A 44 2.96 6.94 -3.47
C GLN A 44 2.26 6.77 -2.11
N ILE A 45 0.96 7.07 -2.05
CA ILE A 45 0.15 6.88 -0.85
C ILE A 45 0.06 5.39 -0.52
N GLU A 46 -0.22 4.53 -1.51
CA GLU A 46 -0.21 3.06 -1.34
C GLU A 46 1.10 2.58 -0.71
N LEU A 47 2.26 3.05 -1.20
CA LEU A 47 3.56 2.69 -0.64
C LEU A 47 3.72 3.18 0.80
N ALA A 48 3.38 4.45 1.07
CA ALA A 48 3.52 5.04 2.39
C ALA A 48 2.63 4.35 3.44
N LEU A 49 1.38 4.01 3.08
CA LEU A 49 0.50 3.26 3.97
C LEU A 49 1.10 1.88 4.31
N VAL A 50 1.63 1.17 3.31
CA VAL A 50 2.18 -0.18 3.53
C VAL A 50 3.47 -0.16 4.35
N GLU A 51 4.37 0.80 4.11
CA GLU A 51 5.59 0.92 4.92
C GLU A 51 5.26 1.23 6.38
N ILE A 52 4.37 2.20 6.64
CA ILE A 52 3.95 2.54 8.01
C ILE A 52 3.18 1.39 8.67
N LEU A 53 2.38 0.63 7.93
CA LEU A 53 1.72 -0.57 8.44
C LEU A 53 2.72 -1.59 8.97
N ILE A 54 3.76 -1.91 8.19
CA ILE A 54 4.79 -2.89 8.57
C ILE A 54 5.59 -2.39 9.78
N GLU A 55 5.95 -1.11 9.79
CA GLU A 55 6.62 -0.50 10.94
C GLU A 55 5.76 -0.61 12.20
N SER A 56 4.44 -0.39 12.06
CA SER A 56 3.48 -0.41 13.15
C SER A 56 3.24 -1.81 13.72
N TRP A 57 3.50 -2.90 12.98
CA TRP A 57 3.39 -4.27 13.51
C TRP A 57 4.31 -4.56 14.70
N ARG A 58 5.34 -3.75 14.91
CA ARG A 58 6.24 -3.87 16.07
C ARG A 58 5.69 -3.22 17.34
N VAL A 59 4.56 -2.54 17.27
CA VAL A 59 3.96 -1.77 18.37
C VAL A 59 2.57 -2.32 18.68
N THR A 60 2.25 -2.45 19.98
CA THR A 60 0.94 -2.91 20.46
C THR A 60 0.34 -1.89 21.41
N PRO A 61 -0.88 -1.36 21.15
CA PRO A 61 -1.73 -1.66 19.99
C PRO A 61 -1.18 -1.08 18.67
N LEU A 62 -1.64 -1.63 17.54
CA LEU A 62 -1.34 -1.08 16.21
C LEU A 62 -1.80 0.37 16.13
N ILE A 63 -0.98 1.24 15.54
CA ILE A 63 -1.34 2.63 15.26
C ILE A 63 -2.44 2.64 14.19
N ARG A 64 -3.49 3.43 14.41
CA ARG A 64 -4.67 3.57 13.55
C ARG A 64 -5.19 5.02 13.62
N GLY A 65 -6.20 5.33 12.81
CA GLY A 65 -6.81 6.64 12.73
C GLY A 65 -5.86 7.70 12.18
N VAL A 66 -6.17 8.96 12.46
CA VAL A 66 -5.42 10.13 11.96
C VAL A 66 -3.92 10.01 12.26
N ALA A 67 -3.53 9.49 13.43
CA ALA A 67 -2.11 9.30 13.78
C ALA A 67 -1.36 8.36 12.81
N PHE A 68 -2.04 7.39 12.22
CA PHE A 68 -1.47 6.55 11.16
C PHE A 68 -1.21 7.37 9.88
N LEU A 69 -2.19 8.17 9.45
CA LEU A 69 -2.05 9.03 8.27
C LEU A 69 -1.02 10.12 8.46
N GLU A 70 -0.88 10.70 9.65
CA GLU A 70 0.17 11.67 9.95
C GLU A 70 1.55 11.06 9.71
N ARG A 71 1.79 9.84 10.18
CA ARG A 71 3.04 9.11 9.94
C ARG A 71 3.26 8.81 8.46
N SER A 72 2.22 8.38 7.74
CA SER A 72 2.30 8.17 6.30
C SER A 72 2.59 9.47 5.55
N HIS A 73 2.01 10.59 5.98
CA HIS A 73 2.27 11.90 5.40
C HIS A 73 3.69 12.41 5.70
N GLU A 74 4.20 12.19 6.91
CA GLU A 74 5.61 12.48 7.24
C GLU A 74 6.57 11.72 6.32
N LEU A 75 6.27 10.45 6.04
CA LEU A 75 7.04 9.64 5.10
C LEU A 75 6.96 10.18 3.66
N LEU A 76 5.77 10.57 3.20
CA LEU A 76 5.56 11.21 1.89
C LEU A 76 6.39 12.51 1.77
N LYS A 77 6.36 13.38 2.79
CA LYS A 77 7.18 14.61 2.82
C LYS A 77 8.68 14.30 2.78
N ALA A 78 9.12 13.26 3.50
CA ALA A 78 10.53 12.87 3.50
C ALA A 78 11.01 12.43 2.11
N TRP A 79 10.11 11.93 1.26
CA TRP A 79 10.38 11.54 -0.12
C TRP A 79 10.40 12.70 -1.11
N GLU A 80 9.80 13.85 -0.82
CA GLU A 80 9.83 15.02 -1.71
C GLU A 80 11.25 15.54 -1.95
N THR A 81 12.13 15.36 -0.96
CA THR A 81 13.50 15.91 -0.98
C THR A 81 14.58 14.87 -1.26
N LYS A 82 14.21 13.60 -1.47
CA LYS A 82 15.14 12.47 -1.54
C LYS A 82 14.74 11.50 -2.65
N ILE A 83 15.72 10.75 -3.15
CA ILE A 83 15.43 9.59 -3.99
C ILE A 83 14.68 8.56 -3.12
N ILE A 84 13.48 8.18 -3.55
CA ILE A 84 12.68 7.17 -2.88
C ILE A 84 13.41 5.84 -2.99
N SER A 85 13.77 5.27 -1.84
CA SER A 85 14.27 3.90 -1.73
C SER A 85 13.26 3.13 -0.89
N PRO A 86 12.30 2.43 -1.52
CA PRO A 86 11.30 1.67 -0.80
C PRO A 86 11.94 0.66 0.16
N ASN A 87 11.44 0.58 1.38
CA ASN A 87 11.89 -0.39 2.39
C ASN A 87 11.28 -1.78 2.16
N ILE A 88 10.39 -1.91 1.18
CA ILE A 88 9.69 -3.14 0.83
C ILE A 88 9.94 -3.52 -0.63
N SER A 89 9.97 -4.82 -0.91
CA SER A 89 10.05 -5.34 -2.28
C SER A 89 8.65 -5.38 -2.93
N PRO A 90 8.54 -5.39 -4.27
CA PRO A 90 7.27 -5.59 -4.96
C PRO A 90 6.55 -6.87 -4.54
N THR A 91 7.31 -7.95 -4.29
CA THR A 91 6.77 -9.23 -3.80
C THR A 91 6.17 -9.08 -2.41
N HIS A 92 6.84 -8.39 -1.49
CA HIS A 92 6.30 -8.14 -0.16
C HIS A 92 5.05 -7.26 -0.22
N PHE A 93 5.06 -6.20 -1.03
CA PHE A 93 3.87 -5.37 -1.24
C PHE A 93 2.68 -6.22 -1.67
N ARG A 94 2.86 -7.09 -2.70
CA ARG A 94 1.81 -7.99 -3.18
C ARG A 94 1.34 -8.99 -2.12
N LEU A 95 2.25 -9.55 -1.32
CA LEU A 95 1.89 -10.51 -0.26
C LEU A 95 1.10 -9.85 0.87
N ILE A 96 1.38 -8.58 1.14
CA ILE A 96 0.70 -7.80 2.18
C ILE A 96 -0.66 -7.36 1.66
N THR A 97 -0.69 -6.59 0.57
CA THR A 97 -1.91 -5.95 0.08
C THR A 97 -2.74 -6.83 -0.84
N GLY A 98 -2.21 -7.91 -1.42
CA GLY A 98 -2.89 -8.65 -2.49
C GLY A 98 -3.01 -7.88 -3.82
N LEU A 99 -2.57 -6.62 -3.88
CA LEU A 99 -2.68 -5.77 -5.06
C LEU A 99 -1.48 -5.97 -5.99
N ASP A 100 -1.69 -5.65 -7.28
CA ASP A 100 -0.60 -5.63 -8.24
C ASP A 100 0.40 -4.52 -7.89
N PRO A 101 1.72 -4.81 -7.73
CA PRO A 101 2.71 -3.82 -7.33
C PRO A 101 3.16 -2.91 -8.48
N THR A 102 2.84 -3.22 -9.74
CA THR A 102 3.32 -2.47 -10.92
C THR A 102 3.08 -0.95 -10.82
N PRO A 103 1.92 -0.44 -10.37
CA PRO A 103 1.70 1.00 -10.25
C PRO A 103 2.64 1.70 -9.25
N VAL A 104 3.10 0.99 -8.23
CA VAL A 104 3.97 1.53 -7.17
C VAL A 104 5.45 1.43 -7.54
N PHE A 105 5.87 0.32 -8.15
CA PHE A 105 7.29 0.02 -8.38
C PHE A 105 7.72 0.14 -9.85
N GLY A 106 6.78 0.27 -10.79
CA GLY A 106 7.08 0.33 -12.23
C GLY A 106 7.63 -0.97 -12.83
N ILE A 107 7.57 -2.10 -12.09
CA ILE A 107 8.10 -3.39 -12.52
C ILE A 107 6.92 -4.29 -12.93
N GLU A 108 6.87 -4.68 -14.20
CA GLU A 108 6.06 -5.81 -14.63
C GLU A 108 6.60 -7.07 -13.93
N VAL A 109 5.88 -7.57 -12.92
CA VAL A 109 6.24 -8.84 -12.29
C VAL A 109 6.05 -9.94 -13.34
N ASN A 110 7.14 -10.38 -13.95
CA ASN A 110 7.14 -11.53 -14.84
C ASN A 110 6.85 -12.78 -13.98
N ILE A 111 5.58 -13.16 -13.88
CA ILE A 111 5.16 -14.38 -13.21
C ILE A 111 5.55 -15.55 -14.13
N GLN A 112 6.80 -15.99 -14.08
CA GLN A 112 7.14 -17.35 -14.47
C GLN A 112 6.53 -18.32 -13.47
N SER A 113 5.25 -18.61 -13.69
CA SER A 113 4.59 -19.91 -13.61
C SER A 113 5.32 -20.96 -12.76
N HIS A 114 4.84 -21.20 -11.54
CA HIS A 114 4.98 -22.51 -10.91
C HIS A 114 4.22 -23.56 -11.75
N LYS A 115 4.84 -24.04 -12.84
CA LYS A 115 4.37 -25.20 -13.60
C LYS A 115 4.94 -26.47 -12.98
N SER A 116 4.06 -27.16 -12.25
CA SER A 116 3.94 -28.62 -12.12
C SER A 116 5.13 -29.41 -11.55
N ILE A 117 5.09 -29.68 -10.24
CA ILE A 117 5.72 -30.86 -9.62
C ILE A 117 4.66 -31.97 -9.58
N PHE A 118 4.24 -32.44 -10.75
CA PHE A 118 3.60 -33.76 -10.88
C PHE A 118 4.15 -34.39 -12.16
N SER A 119 5.35 -34.94 -12.04
CA SER A 119 5.90 -35.90 -12.99
C SER A 119 5.46 -37.30 -12.55
N ASN A 120 4.52 -37.85 -13.31
CA ASN A 120 4.11 -39.25 -13.43
C ASN A 120 5.00 -40.29 -12.71
N ALA A 121 4.44 -40.93 -11.68
CA ALA A 121 4.83 -42.27 -11.31
C ALA A 121 3.99 -43.26 -12.13
N SER A 122 4.62 -43.88 -13.13
CA SER A 122 4.08 -45.05 -13.82
C SER A 122 4.90 -46.27 -13.39
N HIS A 123 4.25 -47.21 -12.71
CA HIS A 123 4.68 -48.61 -12.60
C HIS A 123 3.51 -49.50 -12.98
#